data_AF-A0A271ITG5-F1
#
_entry.id   AF-A0A271ITG5-F1
#
_cell.length_a   1.000
_cell.length_b   1.000
_cell.length_c   1.000
_cell.angle_alpha   90.00
_cell.angle_beta   90.00
_cell.angle_gamma   90.00
#
_symmetry.space_group_name_H-M   'P 1'
#
loop_
_entity.id
_entity.type
_entity.pdbx_description
1 polymer ?
#
loop_
_entity_poly.entity_id
_entity_poly.type
_entity_poly.pdbx_seq_one_letter_code
_entity_poly.pdbx_strand_id
1 'polypeptide(L)'
;MTARTLPLAVVLAALASGAIGACTPPTGGLTDYAVVEGFRVSPTFNAFSRPCEIRYTLQEPATVEIRVVRVGLDGERALVHQVTVPTRETAGPRTAAWRGTGPNGLFAPQGEYVVELYATLDGTDRAESWELTTLMYRT
;
A
#
# COMPACT_ATOMS: atom_id res chain seq x y z
N MET A 1 28.21 -65.74 -37.97
CA MET A 1 27.64 -65.07 -39.16
C MET A 1 26.67 -63.99 -38.69
N THR A 2 26.83 -62.83 -39.31
CA THR A 2 26.30 -61.49 -39.01
C THR A 2 24.80 -61.28 -39.31
N ALA A 3 24.11 -60.49 -38.46
CA ALA A 3 23.15 -59.41 -38.80
C ALA A 3 22.38 -59.03 -37.50
N ARG A 4 22.47 -57.86 -36.86
CA ARG A 4 22.36 -56.43 -37.26
C ARG A 4 20.90 -55.98 -37.46
N THR A 5 20.34 -55.23 -36.50
CA THR A 5 19.46 -54.02 -36.64
C THR A 5 18.96 -53.57 -35.25
N LEU A 6 19.47 -52.45 -34.73
CA LEU A 6 18.89 -51.08 -34.62
C LEU A 6 18.16 -50.81 -33.28
N PRO A 7 18.58 -49.80 -32.48
CA PRO A 7 17.88 -49.36 -31.27
C PRO A 7 16.82 -48.30 -31.64
N LEU A 8 15.60 -48.46 -31.16
CA LEU A 8 14.51 -47.50 -31.37
C LEU A 8 13.96 -47.00 -30.03
N ALA A 9 13.75 -45.68 -29.97
CA ALA A 9 12.94 -44.92 -29.02
C ALA A 9 13.53 -44.66 -27.63
N VAL A 10 14.40 -43.63 -27.57
CA VAL A 10 14.48 -42.74 -26.41
C VAL A 10 13.20 -41.90 -26.40
N VAL A 11 12.30 -42.19 -25.46
CA VAL A 11 11.11 -41.36 -25.22
C VAL A 11 11.46 -40.29 -24.21
N LEU A 12 11.29 -39.03 -24.63
CA LEU A 12 11.36 -37.82 -23.83
C LEU A 12 10.53 -37.95 -22.53
N ALA A 13 11.18 -37.79 -21.38
CA ALA A 13 10.48 -37.46 -20.14
C ALA A 13 10.54 -35.94 -19.93
N ALA A 14 9.34 -35.39 -19.77
CA ALA A 14 9.01 -33.98 -19.80
C ALA A 14 9.72 -33.14 -18.73
N LEU A 15 10.00 -31.89 -19.14
CA LEU A 15 10.36 -30.76 -18.31
C LEU A 15 9.34 -30.60 -17.18
N ALA A 16 9.73 -30.93 -15.95
CA ALA A 16 8.98 -30.54 -14.76
C ALA A 16 9.32 -29.08 -14.46
N SER A 17 8.43 -28.23 -14.93
CA SER A 17 8.15 -26.84 -14.57
C SER A 17 8.94 -26.34 -13.36
N GLY A 18 9.89 -25.43 -13.61
CA GLY A 18 10.46 -24.60 -12.58
C GLY A 18 9.33 -23.90 -11.83
N ALA A 19 9.27 -24.14 -10.52
CA ALA A 19 8.38 -23.42 -9.63
C ALA A 19 8.64 -21.93 -9.82
N ILE A 20 7.66 -21.32 -10.49
CA ILE A 20 7.40 -19.91 -10.62
C ILE A 20 7.82 -19.26 -9.30
N GLY A 21 8.86 -18.43 -9.36
CA GLY A 21 9.19 -17.55 -8.25
C GLY A 21 7.91 -16.81 -7.92
N ALA A 22 7.34 -17.11 -6.75
CA ALA A 22 6.31 -16.30 -6.14
C ALA A 22 6.98 -15.00 -5.67
N CYS A 23 7.41 -14.19 -6.62
CA CYS A 23 7.37 -12.76 -6.47
C CYS A 23 5.89 -12.44 -6.49
N THR A 24 5.20 -12.64 -5.37
CA THR A 24 3.90 -12.01 -5.16
C THR A 24 4.20 -10.51 -5.26
N PRO A 25 3.74 -9.82 -6.32
CA PRO A 25 3.92 -8.39 -6.37
C PRO A 25 3.27 -7.79 -5.11
N PRO A 26 3.78 -6.67 -4.57
CA PRO A 26 3.05 -5.97 -3.53
C PRO A 26 1.62 -5.76 -4.01
N THR A 27 0.65 -6.09 -3.14
CA THR A 27 -0.78 -5.90 -3.39
C THR A 27 -1.04 -4.40 -3.54
N GLY A 28 -0.84 -3.92 -4.76
CA GLY A 28 -0.78 -2.52 -5.19
C GLY A 28 -0.28 -2.44 -6.64
N GLY A 29 -0.51 -3.51 -7.40
CA GLY A 29 -0.05 -3.66 -8.77
C GLY A 29 -0.80 -2.72 -9.70
N LEU A 30 -0.04 -1.90 -10.41
CA LEU A 30 -0.49 -1.03 -11.49
C LEU A 30 -1.23 -1.83 -12.57
N THR A 31 -2.56 -1.85 -12.48
CA THR A 31 -3.43 -2.25 -13.58
C THR A 31 -4.56 -1.25 -13.61
N ASP A 32 -4.66 -0.50 -14.72
CA ASP A 32 -5.79 0.36 -15.08
C ASP A 32 -5.89 1.66 -14.24
N TYR A 33 -5.77 2.83 -14.88
CA TYR A 33 -5.88 4.20 -14.32
C TYR A 33 -5.84 4.29 -12.78
N ALA A 34 -4.65 4.47 -12.20
CA ALA A 34 -4.53 4.68 -10.77
C ALA A 34 -5.27 5.99 -10.39
N VAL A 35 -6.32 5.88 -9.58
CA VAL A 35 -7.12 7.05 -9.16
C VAL A 35 -6.25 8.02 -8.38
N VAL A 36 -5.28 7.49 -7.64
CA VAL A 36 -4.30 8.24 -6.87
C VAL A 36 -2.89 7.99 -7.40
N GLU A 37 -2.22 9.09 -7.72
CA GLU A 37 -0.82 9.10 -8.09
C GLU A 37 0.04 9.80 -7.05
N GLY A 38 1.32 9.44 -7.01
CA GLY A 38 2.30 10.18 -6.22
C GLY A 38 2.00 10.16 -4.71
N PHE A 39 1.29 9.16 -4.19
CA PHE A 39 1.06 9.01 -2.75
C PHE A 39 2.40 8.92 -2.02
N ARG A 40 2.65 9.88 -1.13
CA ARG A 40 3.87 9.99 -0.33
C ARG A 40 3.51 10.45 1.08
N VAL A 41 4.24 9.93 2.05
CA VAL A 41 4.21 10.39 3.44
C VAL A 41 5.61 10.74 3.88
N SER A 42 5.71 11.63 4.88
CA SER A 42 7.00 11.92 5.51
C SER A 42 7.58 10.63 6.10
N PRO A 43 8.78 10.17 5.69
CA PRO A 43 9.29 8.85 6.09
C PRO A 43 9.62 8.76 7.58
N THR A 44 9.94 9.91 8.20
CA THR A 44 10.13 10.06 9.63
C THR A 44 9.52 11.39 10.05
N PHE A 45 8.73 11.43 11.13
CA PHE A 45 8.18 12.68 11.65
C PHE A 45 8.23 12.75 13.18
N ASN A 46 8.31 13.98 13.68
CA ASN A 46 8.27 14.28 15.11
C ASN A 46 7.09 15.22 15.39
N ALA A 47 6.08 14.69 16.06
CA ALA A 47 4.84 15.38 16.41
C ALA A 47 5.04 16.73 17.14
N PHE A 48 6.17 16.93 17.82
CA PHE A 48 6.49 18.16 18.56
C PHE A 48 7.09 19.26 17.68
N SER A 49 7.70 18.91 16.53
CA SER A 49 8.37 19.90 15.67
C SER A 49 7.73 20.04 14.29
N ARG A 50 7.21 18.97 13.70
CA ARG A 50 6.64 18.96 12.35
C ARG A 50 5.53 17.91 12.20
N PRO A 51 4.40 18.25 11.52
CA PRO A 51 3.40 17.24 11.21
C PRO A 51 3.96 16.19 10.23
N CYS A 52 3.36 15.01 10.21
CA CYS A 52 3.48 14.07 9.11
C CYS A 52 2.68 14.62 7.92
N GLU A 53 3.38 15.09 6.89
CA GLU A 53 2.75 15.52 5.64
C GLU A 53 2.44 14.33 4.74
N ILE A 54 1.24 14.34 4.17
CA ILE A 54 0.68 13.33 3.27
C ILE A 54 0.37 14.05 1.96
N ARG A 55 0.92 13.55 0.85
CA ARG A 55 0.78 14.18 -0.48
C ARG A 55 0.31 13.15 -1.48
N TYR A 56 -0.62 13.53 -2.33
CA TYR A 56 -1.17 12.69 -3.39
C TYR A 56 -1.78 13.55 -4.51
N THR A 57 -2.01 12.95 -5.67
CA THR A 57 -2.73 13.58 -6.78
C THR A 57 -3.91 12.69 -7.15
N LEU A 58 -5.12 13.25 -7.15
CA LEU A 58 -6.30 12.58 -7.68
C LEU A 58 -6.37 12.82 -9.19
N GLN A 59 -6.47 11.75 -9.96
CA GLN A 59 -6.64 11.85 -11.42
C GLN A 59 -8.08 12.20 -11.81
N GLU A 60 -9.04 11.79 -10.98
CA GLU A 60 -10.47 12.01 -11.16
C GLU A 60 -11.13 12.38 -9.82
N PRO A 61 -12.31 13.02 -9.84
CA PRO A 61 -13.08 13.24 -8.60
C PRO A 61 -13.38 11.92 -7.88
N ALA A 62 -13.15 11.90 -6.57
CA ALA A 62 -13.33 10.70 -5.73
C ALA A 62 -13.70 11.08 -4.29
N THR A 63 -14.37 10.18 -3.59
CA THR A 63 -14.51 10.25 -2.13
C THR A 63 -13.25 9.70 -1.49
N VAL A 64 -12.56 10.52 -0.69
CA VAL A 64 -11.29 10.18 -0.07
C VAL A 64 -11.42 10.07 1.44
N GLU A 65 -10.78 9.06 2.01
CA GLU A 65 -10.60 8.87 3.44
C GLU A 65 -9.15 8.52 3.74
N ILE A 66 -8.53 9.21 4.70
CA ILE A 66 -7.15 8.96 5.12
C ILE A 66 -7.14 8.54 6.58
N ARG A 67 -6.52 7.39 6.86
CA ARG A 67 -6.41 6.82 8.19
C ARG A 67 -4.95 6.62 8.58
N VAL A 68 -4.70 6.64 9.87
CA VAL A 68 -3.42 6.30 10.46
C VAL A 68 -3.63 5.10 11.37
N VAL A 69 -2.88 4.04 11.10
CA VAL A 69 -2.94 2.77 11.79
C VAL A 69 -1.61 2.49 12.46
N ARG A 70 -1.62 2.11 13.73
CA ARG A 70 -0.42 1.64 14.42
C ARG A 70 -0.20 0.18 14.07
N VAL A 71 1.06 -0.18 13.81
CA VAL A 71 1.48 -1.57 13.62
C VAL A 71 2.18 -2.03 14.90
N GLY A 72 1.63 -3.06 15.54
CA GLY A 72 2.21 -3.73 16.69
C GLY A 72 3.37 -4.64 16.29
N LEU A 73 4.15 -5.09 17.29
CA LEU A 73 5.28 -6.00 17.05
C LEU A 73 4.83 -7.35 16.46
N ASP A 74 3.62 -7.78 16.79
CA ASP A 74 3.01 -9.02 16.30
C ASP A 74 2.24 -8.81 14.98
N GLY A 75 2.36 -7.63 14.36
CA GLY A 75 1.64 -7.25 13.14
C GLY A 75 0.20 -6.81 13.36
N GLU A 76 -0.28 -6.73 14.61
CA GLU A 76 -1.61 -6.19 14.91
C GLU A 76 -1.76 -4.74 14.42
N ARG A 77 -2.92 -4.46 13.81
CA ARG A 77 -3.26 -3.15 13.23
C ARG A 77 -4.35 -2.51 14.07
N ALA A 78 -4.09 -1.31 14.60
CA ALA A 78 -5.06 -0.54 15.37
C ALA A 78 -5.23 0.86 14.79
N LEU A 79 -6.48 1.27 14.54
CA LEU A 79 -6.78 2.65 14.11
C LEU A 79 -6.38 3.63 15.21
N VAL A 80 -5.55 4.60 14.84
CA VAL A 80 -5.01 5.63 15.75
C VAL A 80 -5.68 6.96 15.49
N HIS A 81 -5.85 7.30 14.22
CA HIS A 81 -6.37 8.59 13.83
C HIS A 81 -7.02 8.55 12.47
N GLN A 82 -8.08 9.33 12.31
CA GLN A 82 -8.72 9.58 11.03
C GLN A 82 -8.34 11.00 10.61
N VAL A 83 -7.47 11.11 9.61
CA VAL A 83 -6.94 12.40 9.14
C VAL A 83 -8.01 13.17 8.39
N THR A 84 -8.80 12.46 7.59
CA THR A 84 -9.95 13.02 6.89
C THR A 84 -11.18 12.13 7.10
N VAL A 85 -12.33 12.77 7.30
CA VAL A 85 -13.61 12.07 7.14
C VAL A 85 -13.87 11.80 5.66
N PRO A 86 -14.57 10.71 5.29
CA PRO A 86 -14.91 10.43 3.89
C PRO A 86 -15.55 11.66 3.25
N THR A 87 -14.81 12.28 2.33
CA THR A 87 -15.22 13.54 1.73
C THR A 87 -14.96 13.49 0.24
N ARG A 88 -15.91 14.01 -0.53
CA ARG A 88 -15.77 14.14 -1.97
C ARG A 88 -14.74 15.22 -2.31
N GLU A 89 -13.75 14.85 -3.10
CA GLU A 89 -12.68 15.73 -3.58
C GLU A 89 -12.69 15.79 -5.11
N THR A 90 -12.33 16.94 -5.67
CA THR A 90 -12.08 17.10 -7.11
C THR A 90 -10.69 16.60 -7.48
N ALA A 91 -10.49 16.27 -8.76
CA ALA A 91 -9.17 15.96 -9.31
C ALA A 91 -8.14 17.08 -9.04
N GLY A 92 -6.87 16.69 -8.97
CA GLY A 92 -5.73 17.59 -8.74
C GLY A 92 -4.86 17.21 -7.54
N PRO A 93 -3.81 18.00 -7.27
CA PRO A 93 -2.89 17.77 -6.17
C PRO A 93 -3.55 18.05 -4.81
N ARG A 94 -3.23 17.20 -3.84
CA ARG A 94 -3.79 17.22 -2.48
C ARG A 94 -2.72 17.07 -1.43
N THR A 95 -2.98 17.68 -0.28
CA THR A 95 -2.15 17.60 0.91
C THR A 95 -3.00 17.41 2.15
N ALA A 96 -2.63 16.46 2.99
CA ALA A 96 -3.18 16.29 4.32
C ALA A 96 -2.03 16.25 5.34
N ALA A 97 -2.35 16.43 6.62
CA ALA A 97 -1.34 16.44 7.67
C ALA A 97 -1.85 15.77 8.93
N TRP A 98 -1.01 14.92 9.51
CA TRP A 98 -1.26 14.33 10.82
C TRP A 98 -0.26 14.85 11.84
N ARG A 99 -0.75 15.36 12.97
CA ARG A 99 0.11 15.95 14.03
C ARG A 99 0.60 14.93 15.06
N GLY A 100 0.54 13.63 14.74
CA GLY A 100 0.90 12.59 15.70
C GLY A 100 -0.11 12.45 16.84
N THR A 101 -1.36 12.87 16.65
CA THR A 101 -2.44 12.74 17.63
C THR A 101 -3.10 11.37 17.52
N GLY A 102 -3.37 10.74 18.66
CA GLY A 102 -4.11 9.48 18.79
C GLY A 102 -5.62 9.67 18.99
N PRO A 103 -6.34 8.58 19.33
CA PRO A 103 -7.81 8.56 19.34
C PRO A 103 -8.47 9.50 20.36
N ASN A 104 -7.74 9.82 21.44
CA ASN A 104 -8.21 10.69 22.53
C ASN A 104 -7.66 12.12 22.41
N GLY A 105 -7.08 12.49 21.27
CA GLY A 105 -6.44 13.80 21.07
C GLY A 105 -5.09 13.97 21.76
N LEU A 106 -4.62 12.98 22.53
CA LEU A 106 -3.26 12.97 23.06
C LEU A 106 -2.25 12.57 21.98
N PHE A 107 -0.96 12.77 22.22
CA PHE A 107 0.06 12.26 21.31
C PHE A 107 0.03 10.73 21.25
N ALA A 108 0.08 10.21 20.03
CA ALA A 108 0.25 8.79 19.79
C ALA A 108 1.63 8.32 20.34
N PRO A 109 1.74 7.09 20.85
CA PRO A 109 3.02 6.58 21.33
C PRO A 109 4.11 6.54 20.24
N GLN A 110 5.37 6.48 20.64
CA GLN A 110 6.44 6.15 19.69
C GLN A 110 6.20 4.75 19.08
N GLY A 111 6.49 4.61 17.79
CA GLY A 111 6.32 3.35 17.08
C GLY A 111 6.19 3.49 15.57
N GLU A 112 5.84 2.37 14.95
CA GLU A 112 5.57 2.26 13.51
C GLU A 112 4.09 2.50 13.23
N TYR A 113 3.83 3.27 12.18
CA TYR A 113 2.50 3.61 11.72
C TYR A 113 2.40 3.43 10.22
N VAL A 114 1.24 3.00 9.76
CA VAL A 114 0.85 2.95 8.35
C VAL A 114 -0.18 4.05 8.12
N VAL A 115 0.06 4.88 7.12
CA VAL A 115 -0.95 5.80 6.59
C VAL A 115 -1.66 5.09 5.45
N GLU A 116 -2.96 4.91 5.61
CA GLU A 116 -3.86 4.33 4.62
C GLU A 116 -4.61 5.46 3.92
N LEU A 117 -4.65 5.44 2.59
CA LEU A 117 -5.51 6.31 1.79
C LEU A 117 -6.50 5.44 1.03
N TYR A 118 -7.78 5.70 1.20
CA TYR A 118 -8.88 5.08 0.46
C TYR A 118 -9.47 6.11 -0.50
N ALA A 119 -9.65 5.73 -1.76
CA ALA A 119 -10.34 6.55 -2.75
C ALA A 119 -11.43 5.73 -3.45
N THR A 120 -12.66 6.25 -3.43
CA THR A 120 -13.80 5.67 -4.14
C THR A 120 -14.24 6.61 -5.26
N LEU A 121 -14.21 6.13 -6.51
CA LEU A 121 -14.57 6.92 -7.68
C LEU A 121 -16.06 7.27 -7.69
N ASP A 122 -16.38 8.50 -8.11
CA ASP A 122 -17.77 8.92 -8.24
C ASP A 122 -18.53 8.07 -9.27
N GLY A 123 -19.71 7.58 -8.89
CA GLY A 123 -20.59 6.85 -9.81
C GLY A 123 -20.15 5.43 -10.15
N THR A 124 -19.15 4.89 -9.43
CA THR A 124 -18.72 3.49 -9.55
C THR A 124 -18.52 2.87 -8.16
N ASP A 125 -18.58 1.54 -8.06
CA ASP A 125 -18.22 0.81 -6.84
C ASP A 125 -16.69 0.54 -6.75
N ARG A 126 -15.88 1.23 -7.56
CA ARG A 126 -14.42 1.06 -7.58
C ARG A 126 -13.79 1.83 -6.43
N ALA A 127 -13.09 1.10 -5.57
CA ALA A 127 -12.29 1.63 -4.48
C ALA A 127 -10.85 1.12 -4.57
N GLU A 128 -9.90 2.00 -4.29
CA GLU A 128 -8.46 1.70 -4.25
C GLU A 128 -7.87 2.13 -2.90
N SER A 129 -6.84 1.41 -2.45
CA SER A 129 -6.15 1.66 -1.18
C SER A 129 -4.65 1.74 -1.39
N TRP A 130 -4.00 2.69 -0.72
CA TRP A 130 -2.55 2.83 -0.67
C TRP A 130 -2.07 2.91 0.76
N GLU A 131 -0.93 2.27 1.03
CA GLU A 131 -0.33 2.20 2.35
C GLU A 131 1.12 2.67 2.31
N LEU A 132 1.49 3.52 3.27
CA LEU A 132 2.88 3.92 3.47
C LEU A 132 3.25 3.92 4.95
N THR A 133 4.36 3.25 5.25
CA THR A 133 4.89 3.14 6.60
C THR A 133 5.71 4.38 6.96
N THR A 134 5.50 4.90 8.17
CA THR A 134 6.28 5.98 8.77
C THR A 134 6.63 5.65 10.22
N LEU A 135 7.78 6.15 10.68
CA LEU A 135 8.21 6.06 12.07
C LEU A 135 7.89 7.36 12.82
N MET A 136 7.17 7.24 13.93
CA MET A 136 7.02 8.31 14.90
C MET A 136 8.10 8.19 15.96
N TYR A 137 8.82 9.27 16.21
CA TYR A 137 9.86 9.31 17.22
C TYR A 137 9.71 10.54 18.13
N ARG A 138 10.24 10.41 19.36
CA ARG A 138 10.37 11.49 20.33
C ARG A 138 11.86 11.80 20.46
N THR A 139 12.31 12.94 19.92
CA THR A 139 13.65 13.51 20.22
C THR A 139 13.57 14.46 21.39
#